data_AF-A0A930WYQ2-F1
#
_entry.id   AF-A0A930WYQ2-F1
#
_cell.length_a   1.000
_cell.length_b   1.000
_cell.length_c   1.000
_cell.angle_alpha   90.00
_cell.angle_beta   90.00
_cell.angle_gamma   90.00
#
_symmetry.space_group_name_H-M   'P 1'
#
loop_
_entity.id
_entity.type
_entity.pdbx_description
1 polymer ?
#
loop_
_entity_poly.entity_id
_entity_poly.type
_entity_poly.pdbx_seq_one_letter_code
_entity_poly.pdbx_strand_id
1 'polypeptide(L)'
;GFNVFLVGEMGISNTTASALMTAKFAGLTAEEATGRGTNISDERLKLKQRIVHDVLEKYKDIPKDDAIGILSSVGGFEFACIVGVILGAAANNGLVIIDGFNTSACALVAKTLVPEVMDYVMASHLSAEKAAKSSLENLGLEAYVDLGLCLGEASGSSVQMGMLDLAVHMYLAITGGKA
;
A
#
# COMPACT_ATOMS: atom_id res chain seq x y z
N GLY A 1 -19.89 12.54 -10.19
CA GLY A 1 -19.81 11.32 -9.35
C GLY A 1 -18.61 11.44 -8.44
N PHE A 2 -18.19 10.35 -7.80
CA PHE A 2 -16.94 10.32 -7.02
C PHE A 2 -15.73 10.19 -7.96
N ASN A 3 -14.67 10.97 -7.71
CA ASN A 3 -13.44 10.99 -8.51
C ASN A 3 -12.16 10.84 -7.66
N VAL A 4 -12.29 10.78 -6.33
CA VAL A 4 -11.20 10.48 -5.40
C VAL A 4 -11.68 9.37 -4.45
N PHE A 5 -10.85 8.35 -4.28
CA PHE A 5 -11.14 7.18 -3.44
C PHE A 5 -10.07 7.05 -2.37
N LEU A 6 -10.52 6.78 -1.15
CA LEU A 6 -9.66 6.49 0.00
C LEU A 6 -9.77 5.00 0.29
N VAL A 7 -8.65 4.28 0.21
CA VAL A 7 -8.63 2.85 0.47
C VAL A 7 -8.11 2.58 1.87
N GLY A 8 -8.79 1.67 2.56
CA GLY A 8 -8.41 1.16 3.87
C GLY A 8 -8.79 -0.30 3.97
N GLU A 9 -8.20 -0.99 4.92
CA GLU A 9 -8.51 -2.37 5.22
C GLU A 9 -8.66 -2.54 6.73
N MET A 10 -9.23 -3.68 7.11
CA MET A 10 -9.12 -4.23 8.44
C MET A 10 -9.05 -5.75 8.31
N GLY A 11 -7.95 -6.34 8.78
CA GLY A 11 -7.78 -7.79 8.91
C GLY A 11 -6.77 -8.13 9.99
N ILE A 12 -7.14 -9.03 10.90
CA ILE A 12 -6.19 -9.53 11.90
C ILE A 12 -5.09 -10.33 11.19
N SER A 13 -3.83 -10.01 11.52
CA SER A 13 -2.62 -10.66 10.99
C SER A 13 -2.27 -10.36 9.53
N ASN A 14 -3.02 -9.50 8.85
CA ASN A 14 -2.82 -9.21 7.42
C ASN A 14 -1.50 -8.49 7.08
N THR A 15 -0.86 -7.82 8.05
CA THR A 15 0.49 -7.26 7.88
C THR A 15 1.55 -8.31 7.55
N THR A 16 1.25 -9.60 7.77
CA THR A 16 2.10 -10.73 7.30
C THR A 16 2.00 -10.92 5.79
N ALA A 17 0.78 -10.84 5.23
CA ALA A 17 0.54 -10.91 3.79
C ALA A 17 1.18 -9.71 3.07
N SER A 18 1.04 -8.50 3.64
CA SER A 18 1.70 -7.31 3.12
C SER A 18 3.22 -7.44 3.12
N ALA A 19 3.82 -7.98 4.19
CA ALA A 19 5.26 -8.24 4.24
C ALA A 19 5.70 -9.24 3.16
N LEU A 20 4.93 -10.30 2.92
CA LEU A 20 5.20 -11.29 1.87
C LEU A 20 5.15 -10.68 0.46
N MET A 21 4.07 -9.95 0.15
CA MET A 21 3.90 -9.29 -1.14
C MET A 21 4.99 -8.25 -1.35
N THR A 22 5.21 -7.36 -0.38
CA THR A 22 6.26 -6.34 -0.46
C THR A 22 7.64 -6.97 -0.60
N ALA A 23 7.97 -8.02 0.16
CA ALA A 23 9.26 -8.71 0.01
C ALA A 23 9.47 -9.22 -1.42
N LYS A 24 8.44 -9.86 -2.00
CA LYS A 24 8.50 -10.39 -3.37
C LYS A 24 8.64 -9.27 -4.41
N PHE A 25 7.87 -8.19 -4.31
CA PHE A 25 7.88 -7.10 -5.28
C PHE A 25 9.05 -6.11 -5.10
N ALA A 26 9.57 -5.93 -3.89
CA ALA A 26 10.67 -5.01 -3.61
C ALA A 26 12.03 -5.71 -3.51
N GLY A 27 12.07 -7.05 -3.52
CA GLY A 27 13.31 -7.83 -3.41
C GLY A 27 13.94 -7.76 -2.01
N LEU A 28 13.09 -7.72 -0.97
CA LEU A 28 13.52 -7.61 0.42
C LEU A 28 13.61 -8.98 1.10
N THR A 29 14.47 -9.07 2.10
CA THR A 29 14.48 -10.21 3.03
C THR A 29 13.23 -10.20 3.93
N ALA A 30 12.96 -11.35 4.55
CA ALA A 30 11.85 -11.46 5.50
C ALA A 30 12.01 -10.49 6.68
N GLU A 31 13.24 -10.29 7.15
CA GLU A 31 13.56 -9.37 8.23
C GLU A 31 13.32 -7.91 7.82
N GLU A 32 13.71 -7.52 6.61
CA GLU A 32 13.50 -6.16 6.08
C GLU A 32 12.02 -5.85 5.88
N ALA A 33 11.25 -6.80 5.34
CA ALA A 33 9.83 -6.63 5.04
C ALA A 33 8.92 -6.66 6.27
N THR A 34 9.34 -7.30 7.36
CA THR A 34 8.44 -7.64 8.48
C THR A 34 8.58 -6.68 9.65
N GLY A 35 7.55 -5.86 9.87
CA GLY A 35 7.35 -5.02 11.05
C GLY A 35 6.48 -5.66 12.15
N ARG A 36 6.27 -4.90 13.24
CA ARG A 36 5.53 -5.35 14.42
C ARG A 36 4.00 -5.30 14.26
N GLY A 37 3.47 -4.59 13.26
CA GLY A 37 2.03 -4.35 13.15
C GLY A 37 1.50 -3.72 14.44
N THR A 38 0.53 -4.39 15.07
CA THR A 38 -0.09 -3.98 16.33
C THR A 38 0.80 -4.21 17.56
N ASN A 39 2.06 -3.78 17.52
CA ASN A 39 3.03 -3.83 18.61
C ASN A 39 3.25 -5.22 19.24
N ILE A 40 3.41 -6.26 18.40
CA ILE A 40 3.73 -7.61 18.88
C ILE A 40 5.09 -7.69 19.59
N SER A 41 5.23 -8.66 20.50
CA SER A 41 6.48 -8.91 21.24
C SER A 41 7.64 -9.35 20.33
N ASP A 42 8.87 -9.34 20.86
CA ASP A 42 10.06 -9.76 20.12
C ASP A 42 10.01 -11.23 19.70
N GLU A 43 9.46 -12.09 20.55
CA GLU A 43 9.27 -13.52 20.25
C GLU A 43 8.28 -13.69 19.11
N ARG A 44 7.18 -12.92 19.12
CA ARG A 44 6.18 -12.93 18.05
C ARG A 44 6.73 -12.35 16.76
N LEU A 45 7.56 -11.30 16.83
CA LEU A 45 8.22 -10.74 15.67
C LEU A 45 9.17 -11.76 15.02
N LYS A 46 10.01 -12.45 15.81
CA LYS A 46 10.88 -13.54 15.32
C LYS A 46 10.08 -14.68 14.69
N LEU A 47 8.94 -15.04 15.28
CA LEU A 47 8.03 -16.02 14.70
C LEU A 47 7.45 -15.53 13.36
N LYS A 48 6.97 -14.28 13.31
CA LYS A 48 6.43 -13.67 12.09
C LYS A 48 7.48 -13.64 10.97
N GLN A 49 8.70 -13.21 11.27
CA GLN A 49 9.81 -13.19 10.31
C GLN A 49 10.12 -14.59 9.76
N ARG A 50 10.16 -15.62 10.63
CA ARG A 50 10.34 -17.01 10.21
C ARG A 50 9.22 -17.49 9.29
N ILE A 51 7.96 -17.20 9.63
CA ILE A 51 6.81 -17.54 8.78
C ILE A 51 6.93 -16.87 7.42
N VAL A 52 7.29 -15.57 7.39
CA VAL A 52 7.49 -14.84 6.14
C VAL A 52 8.60 -15.47 5.31
N HIS A 53 9.74 -15.79 5.93
CA HIS A 53 10.84 -16.50 5.27
C HIS A 53 10.40 -17.84 4.67
N ASP A 54 9.77 -18.71 5.45
CA ASP A 54 9.38 -20.06 5.01
C ASP A 54 8.36 -20.01 3.86
N VAL A 55 7.46 -19.02 3.87
CA VAL A 55 6.48 -18.83 2.81
C VAL A 55 7.12 -18.24 1.54
N LEU A 56 8.09 -17.32 1.67
CA LEU A 56 8.86 -16.83 0.52
C LEU A 56 9.64 -17.97 -0.15
N GLU A 57 10.26 -18.85 0.64
CA GLU A 57 10.95 -20.04 0.11
C GLU A 57 9.99 -21.00 -0.58
N LYS A 58 8.82 -21.25 0.01
CA LYS A 58 7.78 -22.11 -0.59
C LYS A 58 7.31 -21.59 -1.95
N TYR A 59 7.19 -20.27 -2.10
CA TYR A 59 6.69 -19.62 -3.32
C TYR A 59 7.80 -18.93 -4.12
N LYS A 60 9.05 -19.37 -3.97
CA LYS A 60 10.20 -18.75 -4.66
C LYS A 60 10.08 -18.80 -6.18
N ASP A 61 9.49 -19.87 -6.70
CA ASP A 61 9.35 -20.13 -8.14
C ASP A 61 8.21 -19.34 -8.79
N ILE A 62 7.36 -18.66 -8.02
CA ILE A 62 6.38 -17.72 -8.58
C ILE A 62 7.16 -16.51 -9.13
N PRO A 63 7.05 -16.16 -10.42
CA PRO A 63 7.74 -15.01 -10.98
C PRO A 63 7.31 -13.69 -10.32
N LYS A 64 8.22 -12.71 -10.26
CA LYS A 64 7.94 -11.39 -9.65
C LYS A 64 6.87 -10.60 -10.42
N ASP A 65 6.75 -10.83 -11.72
CA ASP A 65 5.76 -10.24 -12.63
C ASP A 65 4.42 -10.99 -12.63
N ASP A 66 4.31 -12.15 -11.97
CA ASP A 66 3.05 -12.85 -11.78
C ASP A 66 2.26 -12.29 -10.59
N ALA A 67 1.75 -11.07 -10.76
CA ALA A 67 1.05 -10.35 -9.70
C ALA A 67 -0.21 -11.07 -9.20
N ILE A 68 -0.97 -11.74 -10.09
CA ILE A 68 -2.13 -12.54 -9.68
C ILE A 68 -1.70 -13.81 -8.95
N GLY A 69 -0.64 -14.49 -9.41
CA GLY A 69 -0.07 -15.65 -8.73
C GLY A 69 0.40 -15.31 -7.31
N ILE A 70 1.08 -14.17 -7.14
CA ILE A 70 1.52 -13.68 -5.83
C ILE A 70 0.30 -13.34 -4.95
N LEU A 71 -0.61 -12.48 -5.44
CA LEU A 71 -1.80 -12.07 -4.69
C LEU A 71 -2.66 -13.26 -4.25
N SER A 72 -2.87 -14.25 -5.14
CA SER A 72 -3.67 -15.43 -4.83
C SER A 72 -2.98 -16.43 -3.89
N SER A 73 -1.64 -16.41 -3.85
CA SER A 73 -0.86 -17.34 -3.01
C SER A 73 -0.61 -16.84 -1.59
N VAL A 74 -0.38 -15.53 -1.43
CA VAL A 74 0.06 -14.94 -0.14
C VAL A 74 -0.72 -13.70 0.28
N GLY A 75 -1.65 -13.20 -0.55
CA GLY A 75 -2.50 -12.06 -0.23
C GLY A 75 -3.74 -12.44 0.58
N GLY A 76 -4.86 -11.79 0.25
CA GLY A 76 -6.14 -11.94 0.95
C GLY A 76 -7.26 -11.24 0.19
N PHE A 77 -8.52 -11.47 0.60
CA PHE A 77 -9.69 -10.92 -0.08
C PHE A 77 -9.76 -9.40 0.01
N GLU A 78 -9.37 -8.83 1.16
CA GLU A 78 -9.24 -7.41 1.39
C GLU A 78 -8.23 -6.77 0.44
N PHE A 79 -7.08 -7.42 0.22
CA PHE A 79 -6.07 -6.96 -0.71
C PHE A 79 -6.57 -7.02 -2.16
N ALA A 80 -7.20 -8.12 -2.56
CA ALA A 80 -7.78 -8.26 -3.89
C ALA A 80 -8.87 -7.21 -4.17
N CYS A 81 -9.69 -6.90 -3.16
CA CYS A 81 -10.68 -5.83 -3.23
C CYS A 81 -10.02 -4.47 -3.46
N ILE A 82 -9.01 -4.11 -2.67
CA ILE A 82 -8.31 -2.83 -2.80
C ILE A 82 -7.58 -2.71 -4.13
N VAL A 83 -6.92 -3.78 -4.59
CA VAL A 83 -6.30 -3.82 -5.93
C VAL A 83 -7.35 -3.55 -7.01
N GLY A 84 -8.53 -4.16 -6.89
CA GLY A 84 -9.66 -3.90 -7.79
C GLY A 84 -10.15 -2.46 -7.75
N VAL A 85 -10.20 -1.83 -6.56
CA VAL A 85 -10.54 -0.40 -6.42
C VAL A 85 -9.49 0.48 -7.10
N ILE A 86 -8.20 0.20 -6.90
CA ILE A 86 -7.10 0.95 -7.53
C ILE A 86 -7.20 0.89 -9.06
N LEU A 87 -7.35 -0.32 -9.62
CA LEU A 87 -7.49 -0.53 -11.07
C LEU A 87 -8.77 0.11 -11.62
N GLY A 88 -9.89 -0.08 -10.93
CA GLY A 88 -11.20 0.43 -11.34
C GLY A 88 -11.27 1.96 -11.30
N ALA A 89 -10.69 2.59 -10.29
CA ALA A 89 -10.59 4.05 -10.20
C ALA A 89 -9.75 4.60 -11.36
N ALA A 90 -8.55 4.06 -11.59
CA ALA A 90 -7.68 4.50 -12.68
C ALA A 90 -8.36 4.35 -14.06
N ALA A 91 -9.02 3.21 -14.31
CA ALA A 91 -9.78 3.00 -15.55
C ALA A 91 -10.91 4.02 -15.78
N ASN A 92 -11.37 4.70 -14.72
CA ASN A 92 -12.39 5.74 -14.75
C ASN A 92 -11.83 7.15 -14.50
N ASN A 93 -10.51 7.34 -14.62
CA ASN A 93 -9.81 8.60 -14.35
C ASN A 93 -10.01 9.14 -12.92
N GLY A 94 -10.21 8.25 -11.95
CA GLY A 94 -10.31 8.58 -10.52
C GLY A 94 -8.97 8.42 -9.81
N LEU A 95 -8.68 9.33 -8.89
CA LEU A 95 -7.51 9.27 -8.01
C LEU A 95 -7.76 8.30 -6.85
N VAL A 96 -6.75 7.51 -6.47
CA VAL A 96 -6.75 6.73 -5.24
C VAL A 96 -5.66 7.23 -4.30
N ILE A 97 -6.05 7.60 -3.08
CA ILE A 97 -5.11 7.89 -2.01
C ILE A 97 -4.91 6.61 -1.20
N ILE A 98 -3.71 6.04 -1.28
CA ILE A 98 -3.34 4.89 -0.45
C ILE A 98 -3.04 5.34 0.97
N ASP A 99 -3.41 4.50 1.93
CA ASP A 99 -3.23 4.72 3.36
C ASP A 99 -1.81 4.31 3.79
N GLY A 100 -1.68 3.22 4.56
CA GLY A 100 -0.40 2.73 5.07
C GLY A 100 0.17 1.53 4.31
N PHE A 101 0.99 0.75 5.02
CA PHE A 101 1.76 -0.37 4.49
C PHE A 101 0.92 -1.41 3.73
N ASN A 102 -0.25 -1.77 4.26
CA ASN A 102 -1.14 -2.76 3.62
C ASN A 102 -1.65 -2.29 2.25
N THR A 103 -2.06 -1.03 2.14
CA THR A 103 -2.51 -0.44 0.87
C THR A 103 -1.34 -0.17 -0.09
N SER A 104 -0.14 0.09 0.42
CA SER A 104 1.08 0.18 -0.39
C SER A 104 1.42 -1.17 -1.04
N ALA A 105 1.25 -2.29 -0.31
CA ALA A 105 1.41 -3.63 -0.89
C ALA A 105 0.37 -3.90 -1.99
N CYS A 106 -0.88 -3.43 -1.83
CA CYS A 106 -1.88 -3.48 -2.91
C CYS A 106 -1.45 -2.68 -4.14
N ALA A 107 -0.92 -1.48 -3.95
CA ALA A 107 -0.44 -0.66 -5.05
C ALA A 107 0.72 -1.33 -5.81
N LEU A 108 1.59 -2.10 -5.13
CA LEU A 108 2.65 -2.88 -5.81
C LEU A 108 2.07 -3.97 -6.71
N VAL A 109 1.01 -4.66 -6.26
CA VAL A 109 0.28 -5.62 -7.09
C VAL A 109 -0.35 -4.91 -8.29
N ALA A 110 -1.05 -3.80 -8.07
CA ALA A 110 -1.71 -3.04 -9.13
C ALA A 110 -0.69 -2.52 -10.16
N LYS A 111 0.42 -1.92 -9.71
CA LYS A 111 1.53 -1.45 -10.56
C LYS A 111 2.13 -2.58 -11.39
N THR A 112 2.24 -3.78 -10.82
CA THR A 112 2.80 -4.93 -11.54
C THR A 112 1.82 -5.43 -12.61
N LEU A 113 0.51 -5.35 -12.37
CA LEU A 113 -0.52 -5.69 -13.37
C LEU A 113 -0.60 -4.67 -14.50
N VAL A 114 -0.65 -3.38 -14.15
CA VAL A 114 -0.83 -2.25 -15.08
C VAL A 114 0.01 -1.07 -14.56
N PRO A 115 1.23 -0.85 -15.04
CA PRO A 115 2.11 0.21 -14.54
C PRO A 115 1.51 1.62 -14.59
N GLU A 116 0.68 1.91 -15.61
CA GLU A 116 0.01 3.18 -15.84
C GLU A 116 -0.99 3.55 -14.73
N VAL A 117 -1.39 2.57 -13.91
CA VAL A 117 -2.26 2.82 -12.75
C VAL A 117 -1.64 3.83 -11.77
N MET A 118 -0.31 3.91 -11.75
CA MET A 118 0.42 4.78 -10.82
C MET A 118 0.23 6.27 -11.11
N ASP A 119 -0.19 6.65 -12.32
CA ASP A 119 -0.57 8.03 -12.63
C ASP A 119 -1.82 8.49 -11.85
N TYR A 120 -2.55 7.54 -11.27
CA TYR A 120 -3.77 7.74 -10.49
C TYR A 120 -3.63 7.36 -9.01
N VAL A 121 -2.41 7.07 -8.53
CA VAL A 121 -2.18 6.68 -7.14
C VAL A 121 -1.36 7.73 -6.41
N MET A 122 -1.86 8.18 -5.27
CA MET A 122 -1.23 9.14 -4.38
C MET A 122 -0.94 8.47 -3.03
N ALA A 123 0.28 8.60 -2.51
CA ALA A 123 0.56 8.20 -1.14
C ALA A 123 -0.06 9.16 -0.14
N SER A 124 -0.34 8.69 1.09
CA SER A 124 -0.73 9.57 2.19
C SER A 124 0.45 9.84 3.12
N HIS A 125 0.75 8.88 3.99
CA HIS A 125 1.69 9.02 5.08
C HIS A 125 2.79 7.99 5.04
N LEU A 126 3.90 8.28 5.73
CA LEU A 126 4.92 7.28 6.02
C LEU A 126 4.43 6.43 7.19
N SER A 127 3.96 5.21 6.89
CA SER A 127 3.56 4.27 7.92
C SER A 127 4.75 3.89 8.81
N ALA A 128 4.50 3.69 10.11
CA ALA A 128 5.54 3.23 11.05
C ALA A 128 5.96 1.75 10.84
N GLU A 129 5.39 1.05 9.86
CA GLU A 129 5.83 -0.29 9.47
C GLU A 129 7.22 -0.27 8.83
N LYS A 130 8.00 -1.32 9.11
CA LYS A 130 9.43 -1.40 8.78
C LYS A 130 9.76 -1.15 7.30
N ALA A 131 8.94 -1.69 6.39
CA ALA A 131 9.15 -1.61 4.96
C ALA A 131 8.30 -0.55 4.26
N ALA A 132 7.65 0.36 5.01
CA ALA A 132 6.82 1.41 4.43
C ALA A 132 7.61 2.30 3.45
N LYS A 133 8.79 2.77 3.87
CA LYS A 133 9.67 3.60 3.04
C LYS A 133 10.07 2.88 1.74
N SER A 134 10.58 1.66 1.85
CA SER A 134 11.01 0.87 0.69
C SER A 134 9.85 0.54 -0.26
N SER A 135 8.63 0.37 0.28
CA SER A 135 7.42 0.17 -0.52
C SER A 135 7.10 1.40 -1.37
N LEU A 136 7.13 2.60 -0.76
CA LEU A 136 6.90 3.87 -1.47
C LEU A 136 7.99 4.14 -2.52
N GLU A 137 9.26 3.89 -2.19
CA GLU A 137 10.38 3.99 -3.13
C GLU A 137 10.19 3.06 -4.34
N ASN A 138 9.75 1.81 -4.13
CA ASN A 138 9.43 0.88 -5.22
C ASN A 138 8.24 1.34 -6.06
N LEU A 139 7.26 2.00 -5.45
CA LEU A 139 6.12 2.57 -6.16
C LEU A 139 6.51 3.81 -6.98
N GLY A 140 7.58 4.51 -6.60
CA GLY A 140 7.93 5.82 -7.15
C GLY A 140 7.11 6.95 -6.51
N LEU A 141 6.66 6.74 -5.27
CA LEU A 141 5.85 7.68 -4.50
C LEU A 141 6.62 8.22 -3.30
N GLU A 142 6.22 9.41 -2.86
CA GLU A 142 6.70 10.03 -1.62
C GLU A 142 5.54 10.20 -0.66
N ALA A 143 5.79 9.96 0.63
CA ALA A 143 4.81 10.28 1.67
C ALA A 143 4.73 11.80 1.86
N TYR A 144 3.52 12.33 2.05
CA TYR A 144 3.29 13.76 2.27
C TYR A 144 3.39 14.14 3.75
N VAL A 145 3.09 13.19 4.64
CA VAL A 145 3.15 13.39 6.09
C VAL A 145 3.83 12.21 6.79
N ASP A 146 4.59 12.51 7.84
CA ASP A 146 5.13 11.50 8.75
C ASP A 146 4.56 11.77 10.15
N LEU A 147 3.55 10.99 10.50
CA LEU A 147 2.78 11.13 11.74
C LEU A 147 2.98 9.93 12.67
N GLY A 148 3.86 8.98 12.31
CA GLY A 148 4.03 7.72 13.04
C GLY A 148 2.77 6.82 13.05
N LEU A 149 1.87 6.99 12.09
CA LEU A 149 0.63 6.20 12.02
C LEU A 149 0.89 4.75 11.58
N CYS A 150 0.16 3.82 12.21
CA CYS A 150 0.18 2.39 11.88
C CYS A 150 -1.17 1.70 12.14
N LEU A 151 -2.26 2.48 12.19
CA LEU A 151 -3.60 1.96 12.43
C LEU A 151 -4.17 1.22 11.21
N GLY A 152 -3.99 1.79 10.02
CA GLY A 152 -4.71 1.36 8.82
C GLY A 152 -6.07 2.06 8.70
N GLU A 153 -7.07 1.35 8.20
CA GLU A 153 -8.48 1.79 8.16
C GLU A 153 -8.72 3.14 7.47
N ALA A 154 -7.87 3.50 6.49
CA ALA A 154 -7.93 4.78 5.75
C ALA A 154 -7.64 6.02 6.63
N SER A 155 -7.06 5.85 7.81
CA SER A 155 -6.80 6.95 8.75
C SER A 155 -5.85 8.01 8.20
N GLY A 156 -4.70 7.62 7.64
CA GLY A 156 -3.75 8.53 7.01
C GLY A 156 -4.23 9.07 5.67
N SER A 157 -4.89 8.24 4.85
CA SER A 157 -5.49 8.71 3.59
C SER A 157 -6.57 9.77 3.80
N SER A 158 -7.32 9.70 4.92
CA SER A 158 -8.30 10.72 5.30
C SER A 158 -7.66 12.06 5.67
N VAL A 159 -6.51 12.03 6.36
CA VAL A 159 -5.71 13.24 6.63
C VAL A 159 -5.21 13.84 5.31
N GLN A 160 -4.68 13.00 4.43
CA GLN A 160 -4.16 13.44 3.15
C GLN A 160 -5.24 14.02 2.23
N MET A 161 -6.46 13.49 2.26
CA MET A 161 -7.59 14.06 1.54
C MET A 161 -7.85 15.52 1.94
N GLY A 162 -7.79 15.84 3.24
CA GLY A 162 -7.92 17.21 3.71
C GLY A 162 -6.81 18.13 3.19
N MET A 163 -5.59 17.62 3.06
CA MET A 163 -4.47 18.35 2.46
C MET A 163 -4.66 18.56 0.95
N LEU A 164 -5.17 17.55 0.24
CA LEU A 164 -5.49 17.64 -1.18
C LEU A 164 -6.60 18.68 -1.43
N ASP A 165 -7.67 18.67 -0.62
CA ASP A 165 -8.74 19.67 -0.70
C ASP A 165 -8.20 21.09 -0.53
N LEU A 166 -7.30 21.29 0.45
CA LEU A 166 -6.63 22.58 0.64
C LEU A 166 -5.81 22.99 -0.59
N ALA A 167 -5.03 22.06 -1.16
CA ALA A 167 -4.23 22.33 -2.35
C ALA A 167 -5.09 22.69 -3.57
N VAL A 168 -6.19 21.98 -3.80
CA VAL A 168 -7.15 22.26 -4.87
C VAL A 168 -7.80 23.63 -4.67
N HIS A 169 -8.23 23.97 -3.45
CA HIS A 169 -8.77 25.30 -3.15
C HIS A 169 -7.76 26.41 -3.43
N MET A 170 -6.51 26.23 -3.03
CA MET A 170 -5.44 27.19 -3.32
C MET A 170 -5.21 27.35 -4.83
N TYR A 171 -5.17 26.24 -5.57
CA TYR A 171 -4.99 26.26 -7.02
C TYR A 171 -6.12 27.02 -7.72
N LEU A 172 -7.38 26.76 -7.34
CA LEU A 172 -8.55 27.45 -7.90
C LEU A 172 -8.56 28.94 -7.55
N ALA A 173 -8.16 29.31 -6.33
CA ALA A 173 -8.07 30.72 -5.93
C ALA A 173 -7.03 31.49 -6.77
N ILE A 174 -5.88 30.86 -7.08
CA ILE A 174 -4.81 31.49 -7.87
C ILE A 174 -5.18 31.58 -9.36
N THR A 175 -5.87 30.58 -9.90
CA THR A 175 -6.24 30.50 -11.33
C THR A 175 -7.55 31.23 -11.66
N GLY A 176 -8.26 31.75 -10.64
CA GLY A 176 -9.58 32.37 -10.81
C GLY A 176 -10.67 31.36 -11.18
N GLY A 177 -10.55 30.12 -10.69
CA GLY A 177 -11.52 29.05 -10.91
C GLY A 177 -11.47 28.39 -12.30
N LYS A 178 -10.40 28.63 -13.08
CA LYS A 178 -10.18 27.96 -14.36
C LYS A 178 -9.36 26.69 -14.12
N ALA A 179 -10.02 25.54 -14.18
CA ALA A 179 -9.39 24.22 -14.26
C ALA A 179 -9.37 23.75 -15.73
#